data_AF-A0A9D1EUB1-F1
#
_entry.id   AF-A0A9D1EUB1-F1
#
_cell.length_a   1.000
_cell.length_b   1.000
_cell.length_c   1.000
_cell.angle_alpha   90.00
_cell.angle_beta   90.00
_cell.angle_gamma   90.00
#
_symmetry.space_group_name_H-M   'P 1'
#
loop_
_entity.id
_entity.type
_entity.pdbx_description
1 polymer ?
#
loop_
_entity_poly.entity_id
_entity_poly.type
_entity_poly.pdbx_seq_one_letter_code
_entity_poly.pdbx_strand_id
1 'polypeptide(L)' 'MDMERIMNIARSLPDGPRGKYIGAVAKGRTTYFFYKDGKEYFYETDYDRRRRRELKNARSRSLH' A
#
# COMPACT_ATOMS: atom_id res chain seq x y z
N MET A 1 3.23 -3.91 19.54
CA MET A 1 2.87 -2.64 18.87
C MET A 1 1.61 -2.93 18.08
N ASP A 2 0.51 -2.30 18.47
CA ASP A 2 -0.83 -2.64 18.03
C ASP A 2 -1.17 -2.02 16.67
N MET A 3 -1.98 -2.73 15.88
CA MET A 3 -2.38 -2.27 14.55
C MET A 3 -3.13 -0.94 14.58
N GLU A 4 -3.89 -0.64 15.63
CA GLU A 4 -4.57 0.64 15.78
C GLU A 4 -3.61 1.83 15.81
N ARG A 5 -2.45 1.69 16.46
CA ARG A 5 -1.44 2.74 16.48
C ARG A 5 -0.80 2.90 15.11
N ILE A 6 -0.53 1.79 14.42
CA ILE A 6 0.05 1.76 13.07
C ILE A 6 -0.89 2.46 12.09
N MET A 7 -2.20 2.21 12.17
CA MET A 7 -3.21 2.88 11.35
C MET A 7 -3.21 4.40 11.51
N ASN A 8 -2.88 4.92 12.70
CA ASN A 8 -2.86 6.36 12.97
C ASN A 8 -1.56 7.05 12.51
N ILE A 9 -0.42 6.34 12.51
CA ILE A 9 0.89 6.91 12.17
C ILE A 9 1.34 6.58 10.74
N ALA A 10 0.73 5.60 10.09
CA ALA A 10 1.14 5.15 8.77
C ALA A 10 0.85 6.19 7.70
N ARG A 11 1.79 6.39 6.78
CA ARG A 11 1.66 7.30 5.65
C ARG A 11 1.23 6.56 4.38
N SER A 12 0.43 7.21 3.53
CA SER A 12 0.08 6.65 2.23
C SER A 12 1.30 6.66 1.30
N LEU A 13 1.53 5.54 0.59
CA LEU A 13 2.60 5.42 -0.41
C LEU A 13 2.02 5.38 -1.83
N PRO A 14 2.15 6.46 -2.63
CA PRO A 14 1.65 6.47 -4.01
C PRO A 14 2.47 5.58 -4.96
N ASP A 15 3.78 5.50 -4.77
CA ASP A 15 4.69 4.83 -5.72
C ASP A 15 4.88 3.32 -5.52
N GLY A 16 4.42 2.74 -4.40
CA GLY A 16 4.79 1.36 -4.08
C GLY A 16 4.94 1.14 -2.59
N PRO A 17 4.57 -0.04 -2.06
CA PRO A 17 4.90 -0.37 -0.69
C PRO A 17 6.42 -0.44 -0.53
N ARG A 18 6.94 0.32 0.44
CA ARG A 18 8.34 0.25 0.87
C ARG A 18 8.41 -0.51 2.19
N GLY A 19 9.41 -1.36 2.30
CA GLY A 19 9.67 -2.15 3.51
C GLY A 19 8.90 -3.47 3.58
N LYS A 20 8.86 -4.04 4.79
CA LYS A 20 8.31 -5.38 5.06
C LYS A 20 6.81 -5.30 5.32
N TYR A 21 6.04 -6.17 4.66
CA TYR A 21 4.61 -6.33 4.96
C TYR A 21 4.42 -6.78 6.41
N ILE A 22 3.53 -6.10 7.14
CA ILE A 22 3.26 -6.36 8.56
C ILE A 22 1.81 -6.74 8.84
N GLY A 23 0.91 -6.57 7.87
CA GLY A 23 -0.47 -7.03 7.98
C GLY A 23 -1.44 -6.19 7.15
N ALA A 24 -2.71 -6.58 7.17
CA ALA A 24 -3.77 -5.87 6.48
C ALA A 24 -5.00 -5.74 7.38
N VAL A 25 -5.74 -4.65 7.19
CA VAL A 25 -7.01 -4.39 7.88
C VAL A 25 -8.06 -4.05 6.84
N ALA A 26 -9.18 -4.78 6.86
CA ALA A 26 -10.35 -4.44 6.08
C ALA A 26 -11.19 -3.42 6.84
N LYS A 27 -11.45 -2.26 6.22
CA LYS A 27 -12.31 -1.22 6.79
C LYS A 27 -13.38 -0.86 5.76
N GLY A 28 -14.58 -1.38 5.99
CA GLY A 28 -15.67 -1.29 5.02
C GLY A 28 -15.35 -2.05 3.74
N ARG A 29 -15.39 -1.36 2.59
CA ARG A 29 -15.10 -1.95 1.27
C ARG A 29 -13.61 -1.88 0.88
N THR A 30 -12.78 -1.21 1.67
CA THR A 30 -11.38 -0.96 1.35
C THR A 30 -10.49 -1.81 2.23
N THR A 31 -9.53 -2.51 1.61
CA THR A 31 -8.49 -3.22 2.35
C THR A 31 -7.23 -2.36 2.41
N TYR A 32 -6.75 -2.10 3.61
CA TYR A 32 -5.52 -1.36 3.89
C TYR A 32 -4.40 -2.35 4.18
N PHE A 33 -3.33 -2.32 3.38
CA PHE A 33 -2.15 -3.15 3.55
C PHE A 33 -1.04 -2.31 4.17
N PHE A 34 -0.50 -2.75 5.30
CA PHE A 34 0.52 -2.02 6.07
C PHE A 34 1.91 -2.61 5.89
N TYR A 35 2.89 -1.72 5.88
CA TYR A 35 4.30 -2.01 5.70
C TYR A 35 5.13 -1.24 6.71
N LYS A 36 6.28 -1.81 7.09
CA LYS A 36 7.25 -1.18 7.97
C LYS A 36 8.59 -1.07 7.27
N ASP A 37 9.13 0.14 7.24
CA ASP A 37 10.46 0.44 6.73
C ASP A 37 11.26 1.15 7.80
N GLY A 38 12.20 0.43 8.43
CA GLY A 38 12.94 0.95 9.59
C GLY A 38 12.00 1.39 10.73
N LYS A 39 11.90 2.72 10.94
CA LYS A 39 11.05 3.35 11.96
C LYS A 39 9.73 3.90 11.40
N GLU A 40 9.55 3.89 10.09
CA GLU A 40 8.37 4.42 9.42
C GLU A 40 7.36 3.31 9.12
N TYR A 41 6.09 3.71 9.09
CA TYR A 41 4.97 2.85 8.73
C TYR A 41 4.30 3.42 7.51
N PHE A 42 3.95 2.54 6.60
CA PHE A 42 3.29 2.90 5.37
C PHE A 42 2.06 2.04 5.14
N TYR A 43 1.13 2.56 4.36
CA TYR A 43 0.01 1.78 3.88
C TYR A 43 -0.28 2.03 2.40
N GLU A 44 -0.90 1.04 1.78
CA GLU A 44 -1.55 1.18 0.48
C GLU A 44 -2.95 0.55 0.54
N THR A 45 -3.85 0.99 -0.32
CA THR A 45 -5.19 0.40 -0.44
C THR A 45 -5.25 -0.62 -1.58
N ASP A 46 -6.32 -1.43 -1.62
CA ASP A 46 -6.58 -2.29 -2.78
C ASP A 46 -6.72 -1.47 -4.08
N TYR A 47 -7.29 -0.26 -3.99
CA TYR A 47 -7.38 0.68 -5.11
C TYR A 47 -6.00 1.08 -5.62
N ASP A 48 -5.07 1.44 -4.74
CA ASP A 48 -3.69 1.79 -5.12
C ASP A 48 -2.97 0.62 -5.81
N ARG A 49 -3.16 -0.61 -5.29
CA ARG A 49 -2.62 -1.83 -5.91
C ARG A 49 -3.21 -2.06 -7.30
N ARG A 50 -4.51 -1.87 -7.47
CA ARG A 50 -5.18 -2.02 -8.77
C ARG A 50 -4.68 -0.96 -9.75
N ARG A 51 -4.66 0.30 -9.34
CA ARG A 51 -4.20 1.42 -10.17
C ARG A 51 -2.74 1.26 -10.59
N ARG A 52 -1.87 0.78 -9.69
CA ARG A 52 -0.47 0.49 -10.03
C ARG A 52 -0.34 -0.62 -11.08
N ARG A 53 -1.16 -1.68 -10.99
CA ARG A 53 -1.19 -2.73 -12.03
C ARG A 53 -1.67 -2.18 -13.37
N GLU A 54 -2.69 -1.33 -13.37
CA GLU A 54 -3.20 -0.68 -14.58
C GLU A 54 -2.14 0.23 -15.22
N LEU A 55 -1.47 1.08 -14.42
CA LEU A 55 -0.38 1.94 -14.88
C LEU A 55 0.81 1.13 -15.41
N LYS A 56 1.18 0.02 -14.74
CA LYS A 56 2.23 -0.87 -15.21
C LYS A 56 1.87 -1.50 -16.56
N ASN A 57 0.65 -2.00 -16.69
CA ASN A 57 0.16 -2.61 -17.92
C ASN A 57 0.05 -1.59 -19.07
N ALA A 58 -0.41 -0.37 -18.79
CA ALA A 58 -0.45 0.71 -19.77
C ALA A 58 0.96 1.06 -20.27
N ARG A 59 1.93 1.19 -19.36
CA ARG A 59 3.33 1.47 -19.73
C ARG A 59 3.97 0.35 -20.54
N SER A 60 3.62 -0.91 -20.26
CA SER A 60 4.07 -2.06 -21.06
C SER A 60 3.47 -2.11 -22.47
N ARG A 61 2.27 -1.55 -22.70
CA ARG A 61 1.64 -1.49 -24.03
C ARG A 61 2.14 -0.34 -24.91
N SER A 62 2.76 0.69 -24.35
CA SER A 62 3.36 1.80 -25.11
C SER A 62 4.81 1.53 -25.54
N LEU A 63 5.38 0.38 -25.17
CA LEU A 63 6.73 -0.08 -25.51
C LEU A 63 6.73 -1.22 -26.55
N HIS A 64 5.59 -1.47 -27.19
CA HIS A 64 5.40 -2.39 -28.32
C HIS A 64 4.79 -1.62 -29.49
#